data_AF-A0A8T4YAF8-F1
#
_entry.id   AF-A0A8T4YAF8-F1
#
_cell.length_a   1.000
_cell.length_b   1.000
_cell.length_c   1.000
_cell.angle_alpha   90.00
_cell.angle_beta   90.00
_cell.angle_gamma   90.00
#
_symmetry.space_group_name_H-M   'P 1'
#
loop_
_entity.id
_entity.type
_entity.pdbx_description
1 polymer ?
#
loop_
_entity_poly.entity_id
_entity_poly.type
_entity_poly.pdbx_seq_one_letter_code
_entity_poly.pdbx_strand_id
1 'polypeptide(L)'
;MSEDRPNVCIVFLPTELFVGLIKKMAKYEIGKSSAILDSINEDLHNQGFIDDETYFKFKEAYMRRLVDVVREREQSSVKFEVQTAKLEVQKTKVVRKSVDYSSFNDAALMDAYRRAVSGNDVVSTQLIQGEARKRGYKLRVDDSGNVSVVSLK
;
A
#
# COMPACT_ATOMS: atom_id res chain seq x y z
N MET A 1 -11.86 -19.73 -1.36
CA MET A 1 -12.66 -18.64 -1.93
C MET A 1 -13.67 -18.26 -0.86
N SER A 2 -13.69 -17.02 -0.39
CA SER A 2 -14.51 -16.62 0.78
C SER A 2 -16.01 -16.64 0.43
N GLU A 3 -16.80 -17.43 1.16
CA GLU A 3 -18.22 -17.70 0.89
C GLU A 3 -19.20 -16.62 1.43
N ASP A 4 -18.76 -15.51 2.02
CA ASP A 4 -19.67 -14.61 2.76
C ASP A 4 -20.14 -13.34 2.02
N ARG A 5 -20.35 -13.37 0.70
CA ARG A 5 -21.00 -12.24 -0.01
C ARG A 5 -22.08 -12.73 -0.97
N PRO A 6 -23.35 -12.83 -0.53
CA PRO A 6 -24.43 -13.43 -1.33
C PRO A 6 -24.74 -12.68 -2.64
N ASN A 7 -24.29 -11.42 -2.77
CA ASN A 7 -24.59 -10.56 -3.91
C ASN A 7 -23.39 -10.32 -4.85
N VAL A 8 -22.30 -11.07 -4.71
CA VAL A 8 -21.13 -10.93 -5.59
C VAL A 8 -21.24 -11.94 -6.72
N CYS A 9 -21.48 -11.43 -7.94
CA CYS A 9 -21.44 -12.23 -9.15
C CYS A 9 -20.22 -11.83 -9.99
N ILE A 10 -19.44 -12.83 -10.42
CA ILE A 10 -18.34 -12.62 -11.36
C ILE A 10 -18.92 -12.75 -12.76
N VAL A 11 -18.83 -11.67 -13.54
CA VAL A 11 -19.29 -11.65 -14.93
C VAL A 11 -18.08 -11.60 -15.86
N PHE A 12 -18.04 -12.49 -16.84
CA PHE A 12 -17.06 -12.43 -17.92
C PHE A 12 -17.56 -11.47 -18.99
N LEU A 13 -16.74 -10.47 -19.31
CA LEU A 13 -17.07 -9.47 -20.29
C LEU A 13 -16.59 -9.92 -21.68
N PRO A 14 -17.46 -10.00 -22.70
CA PRO A 14 -17.05 -10.20 -24.08
C PRO A 14 -16.03 -9.16 -24.55
N THR A 15 -15.16 -9.55 -25.48
CA THR A 15 -14.05 -8.71 -25.97
C THR A 15 -14.55 -7.39 -26.56
N GLU A 16 -15.67 -7.40 -27.27
CA GLU A 16 -16.27 -6.22 -27.89
C GLU A 16 -16.69 -5.18 -26.85
N LEU A 17 -17.31 -5.63 -25.76
CA LEU A 17 -17.70 -4.78 -24.64
C LEU A 17 -16.47 -4.24 -23.91
N PHE A 18 -15.42 -5.06 -23.77
CA PHE A 18 -14.17 -4.62 -23.16
C PHE A 18 -13.50 -3.51 -23.99
N VAL A 19 -13.43 -3.68 -25.31
CA VAL A 19 -12.91 -2.64 -26.22
C VAL A 19 -13.75 -1.36 -26.14
N GLY A 20 -15.07 -1.49 -26.06
CA GLY A 20 -15.98 -0.35 -25.84
C GLY A 20 -15.65 0.42 -24.56
N LEU A 21 -15.45 -0.28 -23.44
CA LEU A 21 -15.06 0.33 -22.17
C LEU A 21 -13.71 1.03 -22.25
N ILE A 22 -12.70 0.42 -22.90
CA ILE A 22 -11.38 1.06 -23.08
C ILE A 22 -11.50 2.35 -23.90
N LYS A 23 -12.30 2.36 -24.97
CA LYS A 23 -12.55 3.58 -25.76
C LYS A 23 -13.24 4.67 -24.92
N LYS A 24 -14.22 4.29 -24.09
CA LYS A 24 -14.91 5.22 -23.17
C LYS A 24 -13.94 5.80 -22.14
N MET A 25 -13.10 4.96 -21.53
CA MET A 25 -12.05 5.39 -20.59
C MET A 25 -11.09 6.40 -21.24
N ALA A 26 -10.62 6.13 -22.45
CA ALA A 26 -9.72 7.02 -23.17
C ALA A 26 -10.38 8.36 -23.54
N LYS A 27 -11.64 8.32 -24.02
CA LYS A 27 -12.38 9.50 -24.44
C LYS A 27 -12.63 10.49 -23.29
N TYR A 28 -12.95 9.96 -22.11
CA TYR A 28 -13.35 10.77 -20.96
C TYR A 28 -12.26 10.87 -19.87
N GLU A 29 -11.11 10.22 -20.08
CA GLU A 29 -10.00 10.16 -19.13
C GLU A 29 -10.42 9.62 -17.74
N ILE A 30 -11.32 8.63 -17.72
CA ILE A 30 -11.88 8.04 -16.49
C ILE A 30 -11.36 6.62 -16.23
N GLY A 31 -11.44 6.19 -14.97
CA GLY A 31 -11.04 4.85 -14.57
C GLY A 31 -11.99 3.74 -15.05
N LYS A 32 -11.52 2.49 -15.00
CA LYS A 32 -12.30 1.30 -15.41
C LYS A 32 -13.64 1.21 -14.67
N SER A 33 -13.64 1.29 -13.34
CA SER A 33 -14.86 1.19 -12.54
C SER A 33 -15.84 2.33 -12.85
N SER A 34 -15.34 3.55 -13.02
CA SER A 34 -16.13 4.70 -13.43
C SER A 34 -16.79 4.50 -14.79
N ALA A 35 -16.06 4.00 -15.79
CA ALA A 35 -16.62 3.73 -17.11
C ALA A 35 -17.74 2.67 -17.08
N ILE A 36 -17.59 1.65 -16.23
CA ILE A 36 -18.62 0.62 -16.03
C ILE A 36 -19.86 1.23 -15.36
N LEU A 37 -19.66 1.93 -14.24
CA LEU A 37 -20.75 2.51 -13.46
C LEU A 37 -21.51 3.58 -14.24
N ASP A 38 -20.81 4.42 -15.00
CA ASP A 38 -21.44 5.41 -15.88
C ASP A 38 -22.27 4.75 -16.99
N SER A 39 -21.79 3.64 -17.57
CA SER A 39 -22.55 2.91 -18.60
C SER A 39 -23.81 2.26 -18.02
N ILE A 40 -23.75 1.75 -16.79
CA ILE A 40 -24.93 1.22 -16.07
C ILE A 40 -25.89 2.36 -15.73
N ASN A 41 -25.39 3.50 -15.25
CA ASN A 41 -26.19 4.67 -14.90
C ASN A 41 -26.95 5.23 -16.11
N GLU A 42 -26.28 5.34 -17.27
CA GLU A 42 -26.92 5.74 -18.54
C GLU A 42 -28.02 4.76 -18.95
N ASP A 43 -27.77 3.45 -18.87
CA ASP A 43 -28.75 2.43 -19.26
C ASP A 43 -29.98 2.42 -18.33
N LEU A 44 -29.78 2.49 -17.02
CA LEU A 44 -30.87 2.54 -16.04
C LEU A 44 -31.72 3.81 -16.18
N HIS A 45 -31.11 4.95 -16.49
CA HIS A 45 -31.81 6.20 -16.76
C HIS A 45 -32.62 6.13 -18.06
N ASN A 46 -32.03 5.63 -19.14
CA ASN A 46 -32.72 5.47 -20.42
C ASN A 46 -33.94 4.53 -20.32
N GLN A 47 -33.87 3.54 -19.42
CA GLN A 47 -34.98 2.62 -19.15
C GLN A 47 -35.99 3.17 -18.12
N GLY A 48 -35.75 4.36 -17.56
CA GLY A 48 -36.66 5.01 -16.60
C GLY A 48 -36.63 4.42 -15.19
N PHE A 49 -35.61 3.62 -14.84
CA PHE A 49 -35.46 3.05 -13.50
C PHE A 49 -34.91 4.04 -12.48
N ILE A 50 -34.25 5.09 -12.95
CA ILE A 50 -33.77 6.19 -12.12
C ILE A 50 -34.22 7.52 -12.72
N ASP A 51 -34.52 8.48 -11.85
CA ASP A 51 -34.90 9.83 -12.25
C ASP A 51 -33.69 10.69 -12.69
N ASP A 52 -33.98 11.85 -13.28
CA ASP A 52 -32.96 12.78 -13.79
C ASP A 52 -32.00 13.26 -12.69
N GLU A 53 -32.51 13.58 -11.49
CA GLU A 53 -31.68 14.08 -10.39
C GLU A 53 -30.67 13.01 -9.95
N THR A 54 -31.14 11.78 -9.77
CA THR A 54 -30.32 10.61 -9.45
C THR A 54 -29.28 10.36 -10.54
N TYR A 55 -29.69 10.41 -11.82
CA TYR A 55 -28.80 10.23 -12.95
C TYR A 55 -27.65 11.25 -12.96
N PHE A 56 -27.97 12.55 -12.86
CA PHE A 56 -26.97 13.61 -12.92
C PHE A 56 -25.99 13.57 -11.74
N LYS A 57 -26.50 13.27 -10.54
CA LYS A 57 -25.67 13.10 -9.34
C LYS A 57 -24.63 12.00 -9.53
N PHE A 58 -25.02 10.85 -10.05
CA PHE A 58 -24.08 9.75 -10.29
C PHE A 58 -23.16 10.01 -11.47
N LYS A 59 -23.67 10.64 -12.54
CA LYS A 59 -22.87 11.04 -13.69
C LYS A 59 -21.71 11.95 -13.28
N GLU A 60 -21.96 12.94 -12.44
CA GLU A 60 -20.92 13.83 -11.91
C GLU A 60 -19.86 13.05 -11.13
N ALA A 61 -20.27 12.11 -10.27
CA ALA A 61 -19.36 11.31 -9.47
C ALA A 61 -18.49 10.36 -10.31
N TYR A 62 -19.07 9.71 -11.33
CA TYR A 62 -18.37 8.73 -12.16
C TYR A 62 -17.49 9.38 -13.22
N MET A 63 -17.85 10.58 -13.70
CA MET A 63 -17.10 11.29 -14.74
C MET A 63 -15.90 12.09 -14.22
N ARG A 64 -15.51 11.92 -12.95
CA ARG A 64 -14.27 12.49 -12.41
C ARG A 64 -13.05 11.90 -13.12
N ARG A 65 -12.16 12.78 -13.60
CA ARG A 65 -10.95 12.38 -14.31
C ARG A 65 -10.03 11.57 -13.42
N LEU A 66 -9.40 10.56 -14.00
CA LEU A 66 -8.53 9.62 -13.30
C LEU A 66 -7.35 10.34 -12.62
N VAL A 67 -6.79 11.36 -13.28
CA VAL A 67 -5.68 12.17 -12.74
C VAL A 67 -6.06 12.86 -11.44
N ASP A 68 -7.28 13.38 -11.34
CA ASP A 68 -7.75 14.09 -10.14
C ASP A 68 -7.98 13.10 -9.00
N VAL A 69 -8.56 11.93 -9.31
CA VAL A 69 -8.77 10.86 -8.31
C VAL A 69 -7.43 10.32 -7.79
N VAL A 70 -6.42 10.15 -8.64
CA VAL A 70 -5.09 9.70 -8.22
C VAL A 70 -4.42 10.75 -7.34
N ARG A 71 -4.45 12.03 -7.73
CA ARG A 71 -3.91 13.13 -6.92
C ARG A 71 -4.60 13.25 -5.56
N GLU A 72 -5.92 13.14 -5.51
CA GLU A 72 -6.69 13.12 -4.26
C GLU A 72 -6.31 11.92 -3.38
N ARG A 73 -6.10 10.74 -3.98
CA ARG A 73 -5.63 9.54 -3.26
C ARG A 73 -4.22 9.69 -2.72
N GLU A 74 -3.30 10.25 -3.48
CA GLU A 74 -1.92 10.52 -3.03
C GLU A 74 -1.90 11.54 -1.88
N GLN A 75 -2.74 12.58 -1.94
CA GLN A 75 -2.87 13.54 -0.85
C GLN A 75 -3.54 12.95 0.40
N SER A 76 -4.47 12.02 0.23
CA SER A 76 -5.14 11.35 1.35
C SER A 76 -4.30 10.21 1.94
N SER A 77 -3.49 9.51 1.15
CA SER A 77 -2.52 8.53 1.65
C SER A 77 -1.44 9.20 2.50
N VAL A 78 -0.95 10.39 2.10
CA VAL A 78 -0.03 11.19 2.93
C VAL A 78 -0.68 11.60 4.26
N LYS A 79 -1.97 11.95 4.27
CA LYS A 79 -2.69 12.27 5.52
C LYS A 79 -2.93 11.03 6.40
N PHE A 80 -3.19 9.87 5.81
CA PHE A 80 -3.37 8.62 6.54
C PHE A 80 -2.06 8.11 7.13
N GLU A 81 -0.94 8.18 6.37
CA GLU A 81 0.41 7.86 6.86
C GLU A 81 0.84 8.75 8.03
N VAL A 82 0.51 10.05 8.00
CA VAL A 82 0.83 10.96 9.10
C VAL A 82 0.00 10.66 10.36
N GLN A 83 -1.25 10.20 10.21
CA GLN A 83 -2.09 9.82 11.35
C GLN A 83 -1.74 8.45 11.92
N THR A 84 -1.41 7.46 11.08
CA THR A 84 -0.90 6.15 11.54
C THR A 84 0.47 6.28 12.17
N ALA A 85 1.37 7.12 11.64
CA ALA A 85 2.65 7.42 12.28
C ALA A 85 2.47 8.09 13.65
N LYS A 86 1.50 9.00 13.82
CA LYS A 86 1.20 9.60 15.13
C LYS A 86 0.59 8.61 16.13
N LEU A 87 -0.25 7.67 15.66
CA LEU A 87 -0.83 6.61 16.48
C LEU A 87 0.16 5.50 16.84
N GLU A 88 1.08 5.16 15.94
CA GLU A 88 2.22 4.27 16.23
C GLU A 88 3.22 4.94 17.17
N VAL A 89 3.49 6.24 17.04
CA VAL A 89 4.35 6.95 18.00
C VAL A 89 3.73 6.99 19.41
N GLN A 90 2.40 7.03 19.53
CA GLN A 90 1.73 6.93 20.84
C GLN A 90 1.66 5.49 21.39
N LYS A 91 1.47 4.47 20.53
CA LYS A 91 1.48 3.05 20.97
C LYS A 91 2.88 2.50 21.25
N THR A 92 3.92 3.01 20.58
CA THR A 92 5.32 2.65 20.86
C THR A 92 5.89 3.35 22.10
N LYS A 93 5.12 4.23 22.76
CA LYS A 93 5.49 4.83 24.05
C LYS A 93 5.22 3.91 25.25
N VAL A 94 4.72 2.70 25.01
CA VAL A 94 4.60 1.64 26.02
C VAL A 94 5.67 0.57 25.74
N VAL A 95 6.81 0.72 26.42
CA VAL A 95 7.87 -0.28 26.64
C VAL A 95 8.60 -0.80 25.39
N ARG A 96 9.51 0.01 24.83
CA ARG A 96 10.75 -0.52 24.27
C ARG A 96 11.91 0.14 24.99
N LYS A 97 12.57 -0.60 25.88
CA LYS A 97 13.91 -0.24 26.39
C LYS A 97 14.76 0.10 25.17
N SER A 98 15.24 1.34 25.06
CA SER A 98 16.26 1.71 24.08
C SER A 98 17.52 0.90 24.39
N VAL A 99 17.80 -0.14 23.60
CA VAL A 99 19.03 -0.90 23.71
C VAL A 99 20.14 -0.09 23.07
N ASP A 100 21.16 0.26 23.84
CA ASP A 100 22.35 0.96 23.35
C ASP A 100 23.37 -0.04 22.79
N TYR A 101 23.40 -0.15 21.46
CA TYR A 101 24.30 -1.05 20.74
C TYR A 101 25.76 -0.55 20.67
N SER A 102 26.05 0.69 21.07
CA SER A 102 27.43 1.22 21.07
C SER A 102 28.33 0.48 22.07
N SER A 103 27.74 -0.06 23.14
CA SER A 103 28.41 -0.84 24.18
C SER A 103 28.71 -2.29 23.78
N PHE A 104 28.19 -2.76 22.64
CA PHE A 104 28.31 -4.17 22.25
C PHE A 104 29.70 -4.43 21.65
N ASN A 105 30.33 -5.55 21.97
CA ASN A 105 31.45 -6.05 21.18
C ASN A 105 30.96 -6.65 19.85
N ASP A 106 31.87 -6.92 18.90
CA ASP A 106 31.48 -7.34 17.56
C ASP A 106 30.70 -8.67 17.56
N ALA A 107 31.04 -9.62 18.44
CA ALA A 107 30.32 -10.87 18.58
C ALA A 107 28.87 -10.67 19.10
N ALA A 108 28.69 -9.81 20.10
CA ALA A 108 27.37 -9.47 20.63
C ALA A 108 26.53 -8.70 19.60
N LEU A 109 27.17 -7.85 18.81
CA LEU A 109 26.53 -7.09 17.75
C LEU A 109 26.02 -8.00 16.63
N MET A 110 26.81 -9.02 16.26
CA MET A 110 26.45 -10.06 15.29
C MET A 110 25.26 -10.90 15.77
N ASP A 111 25.28 -11.33 17.03
CA ASP A 111 24.20 -12.13 17.61
C ASP A 111 22.90 -11.31 17.74
N ALA A 112 23.00 -10.04 18.15
CA ALA A 112 21.86 -9.13 18.16
C ALA A 112 21.28 -8.92 16.75
N TYR A 113 22.14 -8.80 15.74
CA TYR A 113 21.71 -8.67 14.34
C TYR A 113 20.98 -9.93 13.87
N ARG A 114 21.50 -11.12 14.18
CA ARG A 114 20.85 -12.40 13.87
C ARG A 114 19.44 -12.44 14.47
N ARG A 115 19.31 -12.14 15.77
CA ARG A 115 18.01 -12.14 16.47
C ARG A 115 17.04 -11.11 15.88
N ALA A 116 17.51 -9.91 15.56
CA ALA A 116 16.67 -8.88 14.97
C ALA A 116 16.17 -9.25 13.57
N VAL A 117 17.00 -9.90 12.75
CA VAL A 117 16.59 -10.41 11.43
C VAL A 117 15.61 -11.58 11.57
N SER A 118 15.90 -12.58 12.42
CA SER A 118 14.97 -13.70 12.68
C SER A 118 13.63 -13.25 13.27
N GLY A 119 13.61 -12.15 14.02
CA GLY A 119 12.41 -11.56 14.62
C GLY A 119 11.67 -10.57 13.73
N ASN A 120 12.09 -10.36 12.47
CA ASN A 120 11.55 -9.33 11.57
C ASN A 120 11.55 -7.91 12.20
N ASP A 121 12.52 -7.60 13.07
CA ASP A 121 12.65 -6.28 13.70
C ASP A 121 13.45 -5.31 12.82
N VAL A 122 12.72 -4.58 11.99
CA VAL A 122 13.29 -3.59 11.05
C VAL A 122 14.02 -2.44 11.76
N VAL A 123 13.60 -2.09 12.98
CA VAL A 123 14.19 -0.96 13.71
C VAL A 123 15.53 -1.36 14.33
N SER A 124 15.58 -2.49 15.04
CA SER A 124 16.81 -2.97 15.64
C SER A 124 17.87 -3.32 14.58
N THR A 125 17.46 -3.91 13.46
CA THR A 125 18.38 -4.20 12.34
C THR A 125 19.03 -2.94 11.77
N GLN A 126 18.29 -1.82 11.63
CA GLN A 126 18.84 -0.55 11.16
C GLN A 126 19.81 0.08 12.16
N LEU A 127 19.49 0.05 13.46
CA LEU A 127 20.36 0.58 14.52
C LEU A 127 21.68 -0.19 14.60
N ILE A 128 21.62 -1.52 14.55
CA ILE A 128 22.80 -2.39 14.58
C ILE A 128 23.66 -2.20 13.32
N GLN A 129 23.04 -2.04 12.14
CA GLN A 129 23.75 -1.71 10.91
C GLN A 129 24.42 -0.34 10.95
N GLY A 130 23.79 0.65 11.60
CA GLY A 130 24.38 1.96 11.84
C GLY A 130 25.66 1.85 12.68
N GLU A 131 25.66 1.01 13.70
CA GLU A 131 26.83 0.78 14.56
C GLU A 131 27.93 -0.01 13.86
N ALA A 132 27.59 -1.06 13.11
CA ALA A 132 28.54 -1.81 12.29
C ALA A 132 29.27 -0.90 11.28
N ARG A 133 28.56 0.04 10.66
CA ARG A 133 29.16 1.01 9.73
C ARG A 133 30.17 1.94 10.39
N LYS A 134 29.92 2.39 11.62
CA LYS A 134 30.89 3.19 12.38
C LYS A 134 32.20 2.42 12.64
N ARG A 135 32.10 1.08 12.69
CA ARG A 135 33.23 0.15 12.85
C ARG A 135 33.85 -0.30 11.52
N GLY A 136 33.41 0.25 10.39
CA GLY A 136 34.00 -0.01 9.07
C GLY A 136 33.49 -1.27 8.37
N TYR A 137 32.37 -1.84 8.81
CA TYR A 137 31.82 -3.05 8.18
C TYR A 137 30.30 -3.06 8.08
N LYS A 138 29.76 -4.01 7.33
CA LYS A 138 28.32 -4.24 7.15
C LYS A 138 28.01 -5.69 7.46
N LEU A 139 26.90 -5.93 8.15
CA LEU A 139 26.43 -7.28 8.41
C LEU A 139 25.53 -7.76 7.27
N ARG A 140 25.62 -9.03 6.91
CA ARG A 140 24.70 -9.69 5.98
C ARG A 140 24.28 -11.03 6.55
N VAL A 141 23.03 -11.40 6.31
CA VAL A 141 22.53 -12.74 6.63
C VAL A 141 22.41 -13.52 5.32
N ASP A 142 22.92 -14.75 5.29
CA ASP A 142 22.69 -15.68 4.19
C ASP A 142 21.32 -16.38 4.30
N ASP A 143 20.93 -17.13 3.27
CA ASP A 143 19.66 -17.87 3.25
C ASP A 143 19.58 -18.97 4.33
N SER A 144 20.68 -19.28 5.00
CA SER A 144 20.78 -20.23 6.11
C SER A 144 20.74 -19.57 7.49
N GLY A 145 20.60 -18.24 7.58
CA GLY A 145 20.55 -17.50 8.85
C GLY A 145 21.94 -17.20 9.47
N ASN A 146 23.03 -17.42 8.73
CA ASN A 146 24.38 -17.07 9.18
C ASN A 146 24.68 -15.60 8.90
N VAL A 147 25.19 -14.92 9.93
CA VAL A 147 25.62 -13.53 9.81
C VAL A 147 27.09 -13.49 9.41
N SER A 148 27.40 -12.78 8.33
CA SER A 148 28.76 -12.54 7.84
C SER A 148 29.09 -11.05 7.83
N VAL A 149 30.37 -10.73 8.03
CA VAL A 149 30.90 -9.38 7.98
C VAL A 149 31.38 -9.08 6.55
N VAL A 150 30.90 -7.97 5.99
CA VAL A 150 31.37 -7.42 4.72
C VAL A 150 32.09 -6.12 5.03
N SER A 151 33.41 -6.10 4.82
CA SER A 151 34.22 -4.89 5.04
C SER A 151 33.77 -3.78 4.09
N LEU A 152 33.61 -2.58 4.61
CA LEU A 152 33.37 -1.38 3.80
C LEU A 152 34.75 -0.82 3.45
N LYS A 153 35.14 -0.92 2.18
CA LYS A 153 36.32 -0.22 1.66
C LYS A 153 36.09 1.29 1.67
#